data_AF-A0A9E2XL39-F1
#
_entry.id   AF-A0A9E2XL39-F1
#
_cell.length_a   1.000
_cell.length_b   1.000
_cell.length_c   1.000
_cell.angle_alpha   90.00
_cell.angle_beta   90.00
_cell.angle_gamma   90.00
#
_symmetry.space_group_name_H-M   'P 1'
#
loop_
_entity.id
_entity.type
_entity.pdbx_description
1 polymer ?
#
loop_
_entity_poly.entity_id
_entity_poly.type
_entity_poly.pdbx_seq_one_letter_code
_entity_poly.pdbx_strand_id
1 'polypeptide(L)'
;MRLVVALFVLLGVVASAHAEPLVRVEGKTFVVPDGSVLAIKGINLGNWLMPEGYMFKFEVAKAPYQIADAFERLLGRDKAAAFWKRFRDTYVGRDDIAFIKAAGFNTVRIPLHYRLFMTEDGAIEGDGWALLDRVVGWARQAGLLVILDLHAAPGGQTGINHDDGPGYPLMFYAPRDRALTIKLWRAIALRYHGEPTILGYDLLNEPIAPYHDVGTLNPRLEPFYKEVTATIREVDPGRVVFLAGGQWSSSFAMFGPPFADNLAYTYHSFWASTRRDSIQRHLDFANRYNVPLFLGETGELTDAWNEGFRKLHEAMGIGWAFWTYKNLDTPSTVVSIRRPEGWNELVAFADGRRRDKPAPEVTAHAIDQYLDSLPFSKCDIRWSYLESLGLKSSP
;
A
#
# COMPACT_ATOMS: atom_id res chain seq x y z
N MET A 1 57.64 36.57 42.71
CA MET A 1 56.48 35.70 43.01
C MET A 1 55.32 36.16 42.16
N ARG A 2 54.59 35.22 41.54
CA ARG A 2 53.38 35.36 40.69
C ARG A 2 53.62 35.40 39.17
N LEU A 3 53.77 34.20 38.60
CA LEU A 3 53.37 33.90 37.22
C LEU A 3 51.85 33.72 37.23
N VAL A 4 51.14 34.45 36.37
CA VAL A 4 49.72 34.22 36.07
C VAL A 4 49.66 33.32 34.84
N VAL A 5 49.21 32.08 35.02
CA VAL A 5 48.91 31.16 33.93
C VAL A 5 47.42 31.29 33.62
N ALA A 6 47.09 31.85 32.46
CA ALA A 6 45.74 31.88 31.93
C ALA A 6 45.44 30.51 31.29
N LEU A 7 44.50 29.77 31.88
CA LEU A 7 44.03 28.49 31.36
C LEU A 7 42.90 28.77 30.35
N PHE A 8 43.18 28.64 29.06
CA PHE A 8 42.15 28.62 28.02
C PHE A 8 41.46 27.24 28.03
N VAL A 9 40.25 27.19 28.56
CA VAL A 9 39.36 26.03 28.40
C VAL A 9 38.64 26.18 27.06
N LEU A 10 39.09 25.44 26.04
CA LEU A 10 38.30 25.22 24.83
C LEU A 10 37.13 24.29 25.19
N LEU A 11 35.95 24.87 25.38
CA LEU A 11 34.69 24.13 25.34
C LEU A 11 34.41 23.78 23.87
N GLY A 12 34.84 22.58 23.46
CA GLY A 12 34.36 21.97 22.24
C GLY A 12 32.87 21.66 22.38
N VAL A 13 32.02 22.44 21.73
CA VAL A 13 30.64 22.05 21.48
C VAL A 13 30.69 20.90 20.48
N VAL A 14 30.70 19.67 20.98
CA VAL A 14 30.33 18.52 20.17
C VAL A 14 28.83 18.66 19.95
N ALA A 15 28.45 19.30 18.85
CA ALA A 15 27.11 19.16 18.34
C ALA A 15 26.95 17.66 17.97
N SER A 16 26.37 16.88 18.88
CA SER A 16 25.75 15.62 18.50
C SER A 16 24.61 16.01 17.55
N ALA A 17 24.91 16.02 16.24
CA ALA A 17 23.90 15.93 15.22
C ALA A 17 23.23 14.57 15.43
N HIS A 18 22.19 14.54 16.26
CA HIS A 18 21.23 13.46 16.25
C HIS A 18 20.63 13.48 14.85
N ALA A 19 21.18 12.67 13.95
CA ALA A 19 20.55 12.43 12.66
C ALA A 19 19.14 11.93 12.98
N GLU A 20 18.13 12.73 12.62
CA GLU A 20 16.73 12.34 12.65
C GLU A 20 16.62 10.94 12.02
N PRO A 21 16.13 9.91 12.75
CA PRO A 21 16.20 8.53 12.28
C PRO A 21 15.21 8.23 11.14
N LEU A 22 14.45 9.23 10.70
CA LEU A 22 13.38 9.10 9.71
C LEU A 22 13.77 9.71 8.37
N VAL A 23 13.14 9.21 7.31
CA VAL A 23 13.23 9.80 5.97
C VAL A 23 12.60 11.20 6.00
N ARG A 24 13.29 12.16 5.39
CA ARG A 24 12.81 13.54 5.22
C ARG A 24 12.49 13.83 3.76
N VAL A 25 11.62 14.80 3.53
CA VAL A 25 11.39 15.37 2.20
C VAL A 25 12.24 16.62 2.05
N GLU A 26 13.10 16.64 1.04
CA GLU A 26 13.92 17.80 0.67
C GLU A 26 13.68 18.13 -0.81
N GLY A 27 12.89 19.18 -1.05
CA GLY A 27 12.39 19.53 -2.38
C GLY A 27 11.64 18.37 -3.03
N LYS A 28 12.15 17.86 -4.16
CA LYS A 28 11.53 16.74 -4.91
C LYS A 28 12.07 15.37 -4.52
N THR A 29 12.84 15.27 -3.44
CA THR A 29 13.55 14.04 -3.07
C THR A 29 13.21 13.57 -1.67
N PHE A 30 13.31 12.26 -1.48
CA PHE A 30 13.32 11.62 -0.18
C PHE A 30 14.77 11.45 0.26
N VAL A 31 15.11 11.88 1.47
CA VAL A 31 16.47 11.81 2.03
C VAL A 31 16.47 10.94 3.26
N VAL A 32 17.25 9.86 3.25
CA VAL A 32 17.42 8.96 4.40
C VAL A 32 18.36 9.58 5.45
N PRO A 33 18.41 9.05 6.69
CA PRO A 33 19.18 9.65 7.78
C PRO A 33 20.68 9.86 7.50
N ASP A 34 21.28 9.06 6.61
CA ASP A 34 22.68 9.20 6.20
C ASP A 34 22.93 10.35 5.18
N GLY A 35 21.88 11.05 4.75
CA GLY A 35 21.92 12.16 3.82
C GLY A 35 21.84 11.74 2.34
N SER A 36 21.79 10.45 2.03
CA SER A 36 21.63 9.98 0.66
C SER A 36 20.17 10.08 0.18
N VAL A 37 20.00 10.21 -1.14
CA VAL A 37 18.67 10.24 -1.77
C VAL A 37 18.12 8.81 -1.85
N LEU A 38 16.92 8.62 -1.32
CA LEU A 38 16.17 7.38 -1.45
C LEU A 38 15.39 7.36 -2.76
N ALA A 39 15.86 6.55 -3.71
CA ALA A 39 15.07 6.15 -4.87
C ALA A 39 14.16 4.96 -4.48
N ILE A 40 12.87 5.21 -4.25
CA ILE A 40 11.92 4.16 -3.85
C ILE A 40 11.75 3.16 -5.00
N LYS A 41 12.08 1.89 -4.73
CA LYS A 41 11.85 0.71 -5.56
C LYS A 41 10.96 -0.24 -4.78
N GLY A 42 9.66 0.01 -4.89
CA GLY A 42 8.63 -0.59 -4.07
C GLY A 42 7.88 -1.73 -4.75
N ILE A 43 7.22 -2.54 -3.93
CA ILE A 43 6.22 -3.51 -4.38
C ILE A 43 5.01 -3.48 -3.44
N ASN A 44 3.81 -3.57 -4.00
CA ASN A 44 2.58 -3.64 -3.22
C ASN A 44 2.33 -5.06 -2.71
N LEU A 45 1.94 -5.19 -1.44
CA LEU A 45 1.46 -6.45 -0.85
C LEU A 45 -0.06 -6.58 -1.02
N GLY A 46 -0.52 -6.46 -2.27
CA GLY A 46 -1.94 -6.58 -2.63
C GLY A 46 -2.50 -7.97 -2.37
N ASN A 47 -3.83 -8.07 -2.40
CA ASN A 47 -4.63 -9.24 -2.03
C ASN A 47 -4.57 -9.70 -0.57
N TRP A 48 -3.59 -9.24 0.22
CA TRP A 48 -3.31 -9.82 1.53
C TRP A 48 -4.26 -9.34 2.62
N LEU A 49 -4.10 -8.07 3.05
CA LEU A 49 -5.01 -7.42 3.99
C LEU A 49 -6.15 -6.70 3.27
N MET A 50 -6.01 -6.52 1.95
CA MET A 50 -7.01 -5.99 1.07
C MET A 50 -7.21 -6.92 -0.14
N PRO A 51 -8.21 -7.83 -0.09
CA PRO A 51 -8.45 -8.79 -1.16
C PRO A 51 -9.20 -8.16 -2.34
N GLU A 52 -8.85 -8.57 -3.56
CA GLU A 52 -9.54 -8.16 -4.79
C GLU A 52 -10.00 -9.36 -5.62
N GLY A 53 -11.22 -9.27 -6.17
CA GLY A 53 -11.89 -10.43 -6.79
C GLY A 53 -11.11 -11.12 -7.90
N TYR A 54 -10.53 -10.33 -8.81
CA TYR A 54 -9.78 -10.86 -9.94
C TYR A 54 -8.54 -11.66 -9.51
N MET A 55 -8.01 -11.39 -8.30
CA MET A 55 -6.88 -12.10 -7.74
C MET A 55 -7.24 -13.48 -7.19
N PHE A 56 -8.54 -13.77 -7.05
CA PHE A 56 -9.10 -15.11 -6.85
C PHE A 56 -9.69 -15.70 -8.14
N LYS A 57 -9.55 -14.98 -9.28
CA LYS A 57 -10.20 -15.26 -10.57
C LYS A 57 -11.72 -15.08 -10.56
N PHE A 58 -12.27 -14.38 -9.56
CA PHE A 58 -13.68 -13.99 -9.58
C PHE A 58 -13.89 -12.81 -10.53
N GLU A 59 -14.99 -12.85 -11.28
CA GLU A 59 -15.38 -11.81 -12.23
C GLU A 59 -16.49 -10.92 -11.65
N VAL A 60 -17.32 -11.47 -10.76
CA VAL A 60 -18.48 -10.80 -10.16
C VAL A 60 -18.20 -10.33 -8.74
N ALA A 61 -17.61 -11.18 -7.90
CA ALA A 61 -17.27 -10.84 -6.51
C ALA A 61 -15.97 -10.01 -6.48
N LYS A 62 -16.10 -8.69 -6.62
CA LYS A 62 -14.97 -7.77 -6.79
C LYS A 62 -14.49 -7.13 -5.49
N ALA A 63 -15.43 -6.77 -4.61
CA ALA A 63 -15.15 -6.10 -3.33
C ALA A 63 -14.86 -7.10 -2.20
N PRO A 64 -14.07 -6.74 -1.17
CA PRO A 64 -13.80 -7.62 -0.04
C PRO A 64 -15.04 -8.27 0.58
N TYR A 65 -16.14 -7.53 0.79
CA TYR A 65 -17.38 -8.08 1.33
C TYR A 65 -18.03 -9.12 0.40
N GLN A 66 -17.93 -8.92 -0.93
CA GLN A 66 -18.46 -9.86 -1.92
C GLN A 66 -17.61 -11.13 -1.99
N ILE A 67 -16.29 -10.99 -1.86
CA ILE A 67 -15.34 -12.10 -1.81
C ILE A 67 -15.60 -12.91 -0.52
N ALA A 68 -15.76 -12.23 0.61
CA ALA A 68 -16.10 -12.88 1.88
C ALA A 68 -17.43 -13.65 1.79
N ASP A 69 -18.47 -13.04 1.22
CA ASP A 69 -19.77 -13.70 0.96
C ASP A 69 -19.61 -14.93 0.04
N ALA A 70 -18.81 -14.83 -1.03
CA ALA A 70 -18.55 -15.96 -1.91
C ALA A 70 -17.92 -17.14 -1.15
N PHE A 71 -16.92 -16.89 -0.30
CA PHE A 71 -16.32 -17.93 0.55
C PHE A 71 -17.29 -18.45 1.61
N GLU A 72 -18.15 -17.63 2.22
CA GLU A 72 -19.18 -18.10 3.14
C GLU A 72 -20.21 -19.00 2.45
N ARG A 73 -20.68 -18.65 1.25
CA ARG A 73 -21.58 -19.51 0.46
C ARG A 73 -20.90 -20.83 0.09
N LEU A 74 -19.62 -20.80 -0.27
CA LEU A 74 -18.82 -21.98 -0.62
C LEU A 74 -18.50 -22.87 0.59
N LEU A 75 -18.22 -22.32 1.76
CA LEU A 75 -17.62 -23.08 2.87
C LEU A 75 -18.52 -23.21 4.09
N GLY A 76 -19.51 -22.32 4.23
CA GLY A 76 -20.18 -22.06 5.50
C GLY A 76 -19.34 -21.15 6.41
N ARG A 77 -20.00 -20.50 7.37
CA ARG A 77 -19.42 -19.44 8.21
C ARG A 77 -18.12 -19.84 8.89
N ASP A 78 -18.10 -20.96 9.61
CA ASP A 78 -16.94 -21.36 10.42
C ASP A 78 -15.72 -21.71 9.57
N LYS A 79 -15.93 -22.42 8.45
CA LYS A 79 -14.86 -22.78 7.52
C LYS A 79 -14.36 -21.57 6.73
N ALA A 80 -15.22 -20.61 6.40
CA ALA A 80 -14.80 -19.35 5.79
C ALA A 80 -13.96 -18.49 6.74
N ALA A 81 -14.33 -18.43 8.03
CA ALA A 81 -13.53 -17.77 9.05
C ALA A 81 -12.14 -18.41 9.20
N ALA A 82 -12.08 -19.75 9.24
CA ALA A 82 -10.82 -20.50 9.27
C ALA A 82 -9.97 -20.27 8.00
N PHE A 83 -10.60 -20.25 6.82
CA PHE A 83 -9.96 -19.91 5.55
C PHE A 83 -9.29 -18.53 5.64
N TRP A 84 -10.03 -17.49 6.02
CA TRP A 84 -9.53 -16.12 6.06
C TRP A 84 -8.39 -15.93 7.06
N LYS A 85 -8.47 -16.59 8.22
CA LYS A 85 -7.37 -16.59 9.19
C LYS A 85 -6.12 -17.22 8.59
N ARG A 86 -6.24 -18.44 8.04
CA ARG A 86 -5.11 -19.17 7.46
C ARG A 86 -4.53 -18.44 6.24
N PHE A 87 -5.39 -17.87 5.40
CA PHE A 87 -5.00 -17.04 4.26
C PHE A 87 -4.11 -15.88 4.72
N ARG A 88 -4.59 -15.05 5.66
CA ARG A 88 -3.81 -13.89 6.15
C ARG A 88 -2.54 -14.28 6.89
N ASP A 89 -2.52 -15.42 7.57
CA ASP A 89 -1.33 -15.93 8.24
C ASP A 89 -0.26 -16.46 7.28
N THR A 90 -0.63 -16.84 6.05
CA THR A 90 0.25 -17.56 5.12
C THR A 90 0.58 -16.78 3.85
N TYR A 91 -0.30 -15.88 3.38
CA TYR A 91 -0.15 -15.19 2.09
C TYR A 91 1.13 -14.34 2.00
N VAL A 92 1.49 -13.66 3.09
CA VAL A 92 2.78 -12.97 3.24
C VAL A 92 3.48 -13.53 4.47
N GLY A 93 4.60 -14.22 4.25
CA GLY A 93 5.47 -14.77 5.28
C GLY A 93 6.84 -14.08 5.34
N ARG A 94 7.68 -14.52 6.29
CA ARG A 94 9.05 -14.01 6.45
C ARG A 94 9.90 -14.21 5.19
N ASP A 95 9.75 -15.37 4.53
CA ASP A 95 10.50 -15.72 3.32
C ASP A 95 10.12 -14.83 2.14
N ASP A 96 8.86 -14.40 2.05
CA ASP A 96 8.42 -13.42 1.05
C ASP A 96 9.16 -12.09 1.24
N ILE A 97 9.21 -11.58 2.47
CA ILE A 97 9.90 -10.32 2.80
C ILE A 97 11.42 -10.41 2.56
N ALA A 98 12.03 -11.53 2.94
CA ALA A 98 13.45 -11.79 2.67
C ALA A 98 13.73 -11.84 1.16
N PHE A 99 12.87 -12.49 0.39
CA PHE A 99 12.98 -12.55 -1.06
C PHE A 99 12.81 -11.17 -1.71
N ILE A 100 11.82 -10.37 -1.28
CA ILE A 100 11.61 -9.00 -1.78
C ILE A 100 12.91 -8.18 -1.64
N LYS A 101 13.57 -8.25 -0.48
CA LYS A 101 14.88 -7.60 -0.30
C LYS A 101 15.94 -8.16 -1.26
N ALA A 102 16.07 -9.49 -1.32
CA ALA A 102 17.08 -10.16 -2.12
C ALA A 102 16.89 -9.93 -3.64
N ALA A 103 15.66 -9.69 -4.09
CA ALA A 103 15.34 -9.36 -5.46
C ALA A 103 15.79 -7.94 -5.84
N GLY A 104 15.99 -7.05 -4.85
CA GLY A 104 16.48 -5.69 -5.06
C GLY A 104 15.46 -4.58 -4.76
N PHE A 105 14.29 -4.92 -4.23
CA PHE A 105 13.37 -3.91 -3.69
C PHE A 105 13.92 -3.31 -2.40
N ASN A 106 13.57 -2.06 -2.12
CA ASN A 106 13.92 -1.38 -0.88
C ASN A 106 12.70 -0.97 -0.04
N THR A 107 11.49 -1.05 -0.59
CA THR A 107 10.25 -0.64 0.08
C THR A 107 9.13 -1.65 -0.20
N VAL A 108 8.25 -1.85 0.78
CA VAL A 108 6.94 -2.51 0.58
C VAL A 108 5.82 -1.53 0.89
N ARG A 109 4.79 -1.47 0.04
CA ARG A 109 3.54 -0.74 0.31
C ARG A 109 2.48 -1.75 0.74
N ILE A 110 1.84 -1.51 1.87
CA ILE A 110 0.90 -2.45 2.51
C ILE A 110 -0.51 -1.84 2.49
N PRO A 111 -1.38 -2.28 1.57
CA PRO A 111 -2.79 -1.93 1.56
C PRO A 111 -3.49 -2.41 2.84
N LEU A 112 -4.17 -1.51 3.54
CA LEU A 112 -4.87 -1.76 4.80
C LEU A 112 -6.38 -1.66 4.60
N HIS A 113 -7.11 -2.63 5.13
CA HIS A 113 -8.56 -2.56 5.26
C HIS A 113 -8.95 -2.22 6.70
N TYR A 114 -9.71 -1.14 6.92
CA TYR A 114 -10.02 -0.64 8.27
C TYR A 114 -10.62 -1.68 9.22
N ARG A 115 -11.50 -2.57 8.73
CA ARG A 115 -12.15 -3.63 9.53
C ARG A 115 -11.20 -4.63 10.18
N LEU A 116 -9.93 -4.69 9.74
CA LEU A 116 -8.92 -5.51 10.38
C LEU A 116 -8.28 -4.84 11.60
N PHE A 117 -8.51 -3.54 11.79
CA PHE A 117 -7.85 -2.70 12.80
C PHE A 117 -8.82 -1.95 13.70
N MET A 118 -10.09 -1.88 13.30
CA MET A 118 -11.14 -1.15 13.96
C MET A 118 -12.50 -1.84 13.78
N THR A 119 -13.28 -1.91 14.86
CA THR A 119 -14.67 -2.38 14.84
C THR A 119 -15.61 -1.34 14.23
N GLU A 120 -16.84 -1.75 13.91
CA GLU A 120 -17.83 -0.82 13.34
C GLU A 120 -18.15 0.37 14.27
N ASP A 121 -18.21 0.17 15.59
CA ASP A 121 -18.41 1.23 16.59
C ASP A 121 -17.13 2.04 16.89
N GLY A 122 -16.01 1.66 16.28
CA GLY A 122 -14.77 2.43 16.30
C GLY A 122 -13.79 2.04 17.40
N ALA A 123 -13.96 0.90 18.07
CA ALA A 123 -12.94 0.36 18.96
C ALA A 123 -11.69 0.00 18.14
N ILE A 124 -10.50 0.36 18.64
CA ILE A 124 -9.22 0.10 17.95
C ILE A 124 -8.74 -1.30 18.33
N GLU A 125 -9.32 -2.29 17.66
CA GLU A 125 -9.03 -3.70 17.87
C GLU A 125 -9.25 -4.49 16.58
N GLY A 126 -8.60 -5.65 16.48
CA GLY A 126 -8.69 -6.53 15.32
C GLY A 126 -7.38 -7.27 15.06
N ASP A 127 -7.47 -8.39 14.34
CA ASP A 127 -6.34 -9.27 14.06
C ASP A 127 -5.27 -8.62 13.16
N GLY A 128 -5.62 -7.56 12.44
CA GLY A 128 -4.72 -6.82 11.56
C GLY A 128 -3.50 -6.25 12.28
N TRP A 129 -3.63 -5.86 13.54
CA TRP A 129 -2.52 -5.29 14.31
C TRP A 129 -1.35 -6.27 14.45
N ALA A 130 -1.64 -7.52 14.82
CA ALA A 130 -0.61 -8.55 14.98
C ALA A 130 0.02 -8.95 13.63
N LEU A 131 -0.79 -8.98 12.56
CA LEU A 131 -0.30 -9.25 11.20
C LEU A 131 0.66 -8.14 10.73
N LEU A 132 0.30 -6.88 10.98
CA LEU A 132 1.09 -5.73 10.55
C LEU A 132 2.40 -5.62 11.34
N ASP A 133 2.37 -5.76 12.67
CA ASP A 133 3.57 -5.78 13.51
C ASP A 133 4.58 -6.82 13.05
N ARG A 134 4.08 -8.01 12.70
CA ARG A 134 4.88 -9.14 12.25
C ARG A 134 5.62 -8.82 10.95
N VAL A 135 4.92 -8.26 9.96
CA VAL A 135 5.54 -7.87 8.68
C VAL A 135 6.49 -6.68 8.84
N VAL A 136 6.16 -5.69 9.67
CA VAL A 136 7.07 -4.57 9.99
C VAL A 136 8.34 -5.09 10.68
N GLY A 137 8.20 -6.05 11.60
CA GLY A 137 9.34 -6.72 12.23
C GLY A 137 10.24 -7.47 11.23
N TRP A 138 9.66 -8.14 10.23
CA TRP A 138 10.44 -8.78 9.17
C TRP A 138 11.09 -7.77 8.21
N ALA A 139 10.38 -6.71 7.84
CA ALA A 139 10.90 -5.64 6.99
C ALA A 139 12.10 -4.95 7.64
N ARG A 140 12.01 -4.67 8.95
CA ARG A 140 13.12 -4.14 9.77
C ARG A 140 14.34 -5.05 9.72
N GLN A 141 14.16 -6.36 9.92
CA GLN A 141 15.25 -7.34 9.86
C GLN A 141 15.89 -7.43 8.48
N ALA A 142 15.10 -7.25 7.41
CA ALA A 142 15.58 -7.28 6.03
C ALA A 142 16.17 -5.94 5.56
N GLY A 143 16.03 -4.86 6.34
CA GLY A 143 16.39 -3.51 5.89
C GLY A 143 15.54 -3.04 4.72
N LEU A 144 14.23 -3.33 4.78
CA LEU A 144 13.19 -2.78 3.91
C LEU A 144 12.45 -1.66 4.64
N LEU A 145 12.02 -0.67 3.87
CA LEU A 145 11.12 0.37 4.32
C LEU A 145 9.66 -0.01 4.05
N VAL A 146 8.73 0.57 4.81
CA VAL A 146 7.29 0.24 4.74
C VAL A 146 6.47 1.50 4.54
N ILE A 147 5.57 1.49 3.54
CA ILE A 147 4.50 2.47 3.38
C ILE A 147 3.19 1.81 3.80
N LEU A 148 2.50 2.42 4.77
CA LEU A 148 1.16 1.97 5.18
C LEU A 148 0.12 2.74 4.38
N ASP A 149 -0.73 2.04 3.65
CA ASP A 149 -1.73 2.63 2.76
C ASP A 149 -3.13 2.29 3.26
N LEU A 150 -3.95 3.29 3.59
CA LEU A 150 -5.34 3.02 3.94
C LEU A 150 -6.18 2.82 2.68
N HIS A 151 -6.29 1.55 2.30
CA HIS A 151 -6.86 1.12 1.03
C HIS A 151 -8.39 1.01 1.06
N ALA A 152 -8.95 0.69 2.22
CA ALA A 152 -10.37 0.79 2.50
C ALA A 152 -10.57 1.56 3.80
N ALA A 153 -11.05 2.79 3.69
CA ALA A 153 -11.42 3.63 4.83
C ALA A 153 -12.86 3.33 5.30
N PRO A 154 -13.21 3.61 6.57
CA PRO A 154 -14.60 3.64 7.01
C PRO A 154 -15.48 4.45 6.03
N GLY A 155 -16.59 3.87 5.58
CA GLY A 155 -17.53 4.48 4.62
C GLY A 155 -17.09 4.47 3.15
N GLY A 156 -15.85 4.08 2.84
CA GLY A 156 -15.28 4.10 1.49
C GLY A 156 -14.90 5.50 1.01
N GLN A 157 -13.76 5.61 0.34
CA GLN A 157 -13.20 6.86 -0.18
C GLN A 157 -13.33 7.04 -1.69
N THR A 158 -13.50 5.95 -2.44
CA THR A 158 -13.61 5.94 -3.90
C THR A 158 -15.07 5.89 -4.35
N GLY A 159 -15.87 5.08 -3.65
CA GLY A 159 -17.26 4.78 -3.98
C GLY A 159 -17.41 3.64 -5.00
N ILE A 160 -16.49 2.66 -5.02
CA ILE A 160 -16.56 1.44 -5.83
C ILE A 160 -15.90 0.22 -5.17
N ASN A 161 -15.94 -0.93 -5.85
CA ASN A 161 -15.57 -2.25 -5.36
C ASN A 161 -14.28 -2.33 -4.51
N HIS A 162 -13.20 -1.65 -4.88
CA HIS A 162 -11.91 -1.83 -4.21
C HIS A 162 -11.78 -1.08 -2.87
N ASP A 163 -12.74 -0.26 -2.44
CA ASP A 163 -12.67 0.43 -1.13
C ASP A 163 -13.58 -0.20 -0.07
N ASP A 164 -14.24 -1.31 -0.41
CA ASP A 164 -15.25 -2.00 0.39
C ASP A 164 -16.43 -1.12 0.87
N GLY A 165 -16.64 0.03 0.21
CA GLY A 165 -17.71 0.96 0.49
C GLY A 165 -19.04 0.55 -0.17
N PRO A 166 -20.15 1.21 0.21
CA PRO A 166 -21.50 0.89 -0.27
C PRO A 166 -21.80 1.41 -1.70
N GLY A 167 -20.78 1.70 -2.51
CA GLY A 167 -20.93 2.28 -3.85
C GLY A 167 -21.01 3.82 -3.88
N TYR A 168 -20.70 4.48 -2.77
CA TYR A 168 -20.59 5.94 -2.67
C TYR A 168 -19.53 6.30 -1.64
N PRO A 169 -18.73 7.36 -1.84
CA PRO A 169 -17.60 7.66 -0.96
C PRO A 169 -18.07 8.36 0.32
N LEU A 170 -18.77 7.63 1.20
CA LEU A 170 -19.43 8.18 2.38
C LEU A 170 -18.46 8.81 3.37
N MET A 171 -17.18 8.45 3.33
CA MET A 171 -16.14 9.08 4.14
C MET A 171 -16.13 10.62 3.98
N PHE A 172 -16.43 11.15 2.80
CA PHE A 172 -16.52 12.61 2.57
C PHE A 172 -17.87 13.25 2.91
N TYR A 173 -18.90 12.46 3.23
CA TYR A 173 -20.27 12.95 3.49
C TYR A 173 -20.73 12.72 4.92
N ALA A 174 -20.35 11.59 5.52
CA ALA A 174 -20.75 11.20 6.85
C ALA A 174 -19.68 11.65 7.87
N PRO A 175 -20.00 12.57 8.79
CA PRO A 175 -19.05 13.01 9.83
C PRO A 175 -18.50 11.86 10.67
N ARG A 176 -19.33 10.83 10.90
CA ARG A 176 -18.95 9.61 11.61
C ARG A 176 -17.80 8.88 10.91
N ASP A 177 -17.94 8.60 9.61
CA ASP A 177 -16.97 7.79 8.87
C ASP A 177 -15.64 8.54 8.70
N ARG A 178 -15.70 9.85 8.47
CA ARG A 178 -14.54 10.75 8.52
C ARG A 178 -13.82 10.68 9.87
N ALA A 179 -14.56 10.80 10.98
CA ALA A 179 -14.00 10.76 12.34
C ALA A 179 -13.38 9.40 12.66
N LEU A 180 -14.00 8.29 12.24
CA LEU A 180 -13.42 6.95 12.39
C LEU A 180 -12.13 6.80 11.58
N THR A 181 -12.08 7.35 10.37
CA THR A 181 -10.86 7.34 9.54
C THR A 181 -9.71 8.10 10.22
N ILE A 182 -9.98 9.29 10.74
CA ILE A 182 -8.98 10.10 11.49
C ILE A 182 -8.54 9.38 12.76
N LYS A 183 -9.49 8.79 13.50
CA LYS A 183 -9.21 8.01 14.72
C LYS A 183 -8.28 6.82 14.42
N LEU A 184 -8.53 6.12 13.31
CA LEU A 184 -7.68 5.01 12.87
C LEU A 184 -6.26 5.50 12.52
N TRP A 185 -6.13 6.58 11.76
CA TRP A 185 -4.83 7.15 11.42
C TRP A 185 -4.03 7.58 12.66
N ARG A 186 -4.69 8.19 13.65
CA ARG A 186 -4.06 8.50 14.93
C ARG A 186 -3.53 7.25 15.61
N ALA A 187 -4.31 6.17 15.63
CA ALA A 187 -3.91 4.91 16.26
C ALA A 187 -2.72 4.25 15.54
N ILE A 188 -2.73 4.24 14.20
CA ILE A 188 -1.60 3.75 13.39
C ILE A 188 -0.34 4.57 13.68
N ALA A 189 -0.44 5.90 13.62
CA ALA A 189 0.68 6.81 13.87
C ALA A 189 1.23 6.68 15.29
N LEU A 190 0.36 6.55 16.30
CA LEU A 190 0.75 6.33 17.69
C LEU A 190 1.47 4.99 17.88
N ARG A 191 1.01 3.92 17.21
CA ARG A 191 1.63 2.59 17.30
C ARG A 191 3.03 2.56 16.70
N TYR A 192 3.22 3.23 15.56
CA TYR A 192 4.48 3.21 14.81
C TYR A 192 5.30 4.49 14.93
N HIS A 193 5.00 5.33 15.94
CA HIS A 193 5.77 6.53 16.22
C HIS A 193 7.24 6.16 16.46
N GLY A 194 8.13 6.86 15.76
CA GLY A 194 9.57 6.65 15.89
C GLY A 194 10.12 5.33 15.33
N GLU A 195 9.29 4.46 14.74
CA GLU A 195 9.75 3.24 14.06
C GLU A 195 10.38 3.60 12.69
N PRO A 196 11.72 3.54 12.53
CA PRO A 196 12.40 3.97 11.30
C PRO A 196 12.11 3.08 10.09
N THR A 197 11.62 1.85 10.31
CA THR A 197 11.21 0.94 9.24
C THR A 197 10.02 1.48 8.47
N ILE A 198 9.13 2.25 9.10
CA ILE A 198 7.99 2.84 8.41
C ILE A 198 8.44 4.16 7.76
N LEU A 199 8.46 4.16 6.43
CA LEU A 199 8.78 5.33 5.62
C LEU A 199 7.69 6.39 5.72
N GLY A 200 6.42 5.98 5.61
CA GLY A 200 5.33 6.93 5.57
C GLY A 200 3.93 6.33 5.57
N TYR A 201 2.96 7.24 5.60
CA TYR A 201 1.53 6.99 5.65
C TYR A 201 0.87 7.50 4.37
N ASP A 202 0.33 6.60 3.55
CA ASP A 202 -0.47 6.92 2.37
C ASP A 202 -1.94 6.97 2.78
N LEU A 203 -2.45 8.20 2.89
CA LEU A 203 -3.62 8.49 3.71
C LEU A 203 -4.91 7.84 3.21
N LEU A 204 -5.04 7.70 1.91
CA LEU A 204 -6.18 7.10 1.24
C LEU A 204 -5.74 6.53 -0.10
N ASN A 205 -6.21 5.34 -0.43
CA ASN A 205 -6.09 4.81 -1.77
C ASN A 205 -7.18 5.36 -2.71
N GLU A 206 -6.78 5.85 -3.88
CA GLU A 206 -7.67 6.13 -5.02
C GLU A 206 -8.95 6.95 -4.71
N PRO A 207 -8.93 8.00 -3.88
CA PRO A 207 -10.14 8.69 -3.49
C PRO A 207 -10.88 9.29 -4.70
N ILE A 208 -12.22 9.25 -4.63
CA ILE A 208 -13.16 9.83 -5.59
C ILE A 208 -13.02 9.21 -6.98
N ALA A 209 -13.95 8.34 -7.40
CA ALA A 209 -14.00 7.89 -8.80
C ALA A 209 -14.35 9.06 -9.76
N PRO A 210 -13.86 9.04 -11.03
CA PRO A 210 -14.07 10.14 -11.99
C PRO A 210 -15.53 10.35 -12.43
N TYR A 211 -16.43 9.39 -12.16
CA TYR A 211 -17.85 9.48 -12.49
C TYR A 211 -18.75 9.83 -11.30
N HIS A 212 -18.18 10.04 -10.11
CA HIS A 212 -18.92 10.63 -8.99
C HIS A 212 -18.97 12.17 -9.11
N ASP A 213 -19.65 12.85 -8.19
CA ASP A 213 -19.73 14.32 -8.17
C ASP A 213 -18.39 14.96 -7.77
N VAL A 214 -17.46 15.01 -8.74
CA VAL A 214 -16.12 15.57 -8.57
C VAL A 214 -16.17 17.05 -8.17
N GLY A 215 -17.20 17.80 -8.58
CA GLY A 215 -17.35 19.21 -8.26
C GLY A 215 -17.55 19.44 -6.76
N THR A 216 -18.33 18.57 -6.11
CA THR A 216 -18.52 18.59 -4.66
C THR A 216 -17.39 17.90 -3.89
N LEU A 217 -16.84 16.80 -4.43
CA LEU A 217 -15.90 15.95 -3.72
C LEU A 217 -14.46 16.49 -3.73
N ASN A 218 -13.97 17.01 -4.86
CA ASN A 218 -12.60 17.51 -4.97
C ASN A 218 -12.27 18.58 -3.92
N PRO A 219 -13.13 19.60 -3.67
CA PRO A 219 -12.89 20.59 -2.63
C PRO A 219 -12.84 20.03 -1.20
N ARG A 220 -13.26 18.78 -0.97
CA ARG A 220 -13.26 18.14 0.36
C ARG A 220 -11.99 17.33 0.64
N LEU A 221 -11.23 16.96 -0.39
CA LEU A 221 -10.08 16.05 -0.25
C LEU A 221 -8.92 16.70 0.53
N GLU A 222 -8.42 17.85 0.07
CA GLU A 222 -7.30 18.52 0.75
C GLU A 222 -7.64 18.97 2.19
N PRO A 223 -8.84 19.52 2.49
CA PRO A 223 -9.23 19.78 3.87
C PRO A 223 -9.25 18.55 4.76
N PHE A 224 -9.65 17.39 4.24
CA PHE A 224 -9.58 16.13 4.98
C PHE A 224 -8.12 15.73 5.25
N TYR A 225 -7.25 15.79 4.25
CA TYR A 225 -5.83 15.50 4.43
C TYR A 225 -5.14 16.43 5.42
N LYS A 226 -5.50 17.71 5.44
CA LYS A 226 -5.02 18.67 6.45
C LYS A 226 -5.37 18.21 7.87
N GLU A 227 -6.60 17.78 8.09
CA GLU A 227 -7.07 17.31 9.41
C GLU A 227 -6.38 16.00 9.85
N VAL A 228 -6.28 15.01 8.95
CA VAL A 228 -5.57 13.75 9.23
C VAL A 228 -4.10 14.00 9.48
N THR A 229 -3.45 14.82 8.65
CA THR A 229 -2.03 15.16 8.82
C THR A 229 -1.80 15.86 10.15
N ALA A 230 -2.62 16.85 10.52
CA ALA A 230 -2.50 17.51 11.82
C ALA A 230 -2.61 16.50 12.97
N THR A 231 -3.58 15.58 12.89
CA THR A 231 -3.79 14.52 13.89
C THR A 231 -2.59 13.57 14.00
N ILE A 232 -1.98 13.20 12.87
CA ILE A 232 -0.76 12.39 12.83
C ILE A 232 0.40 13.16 13.45
N ARG A 233 0.56 14.44 13.11
CA ARG A 233 1.67 15.28 13.59
C ARG A 233 1.66 15.50 15.10
N GLU A 234 0.51 15.40 15.76
CA GLU A 234 0.42 15.41 17.22
C GLU A 234 1.17 14.23 17.89
N VAL A 235 1.31 13.10 17.21
CA VAL A 235 1.91 11.87 17.77
C VAL A 235 3.14 11.38 17.01
N ASP A 236 3.31 11.73 15.73
CA ASP A 236 4.41 11.31 14.86
C ASP A 236 4.82 12.45 13.90
N PRO A 237 5.44 13.52 14.42
CA PRO A 237 5.66 14.77 13.69
C PRO A 237 6.59 14.64 12.48
N GLY A 238 7.55 13.73 12.50
CA GLY A 238 8.58 13.62 11.47
C GLY A 238 8.23 12.74 10.26
N ARG A 239 7.12 11.99 10.29
CA ARG A 239 6.85 10.95 9.29
C ARG A 239 6.49 11.50 7.90
N VAL A 240 6.90 10.84 6.82
CA VAL A 240 6.39 11.19 5.48
C VAL A 240 4.88 10.90 5.40
N VAL A 241 4.10 11.85 4.90
CA VAL A 241 2.67 11.66 4.61
C VAL A 241 2.47 11.75 3.09
N PHE A 242 1.99 10.66 2.49
CA PHE A 242 1.64 10.59 1.08
C PHE A 242 0.18 10.99 0.88
N LEU A 243 -0.04 11.90 -0.04
CA LEU A 243 -1.34 12.45 -0.40
C LEU A 243 -1.73 11.94 -1.78
N ALA A 244 -2.65 10.99 -1.81
CA ALA A 244 -3.15 10.42 -3.05
C ALA A 244 -4.10 11.39 -3.77
N GLY A 245 -3.92 11.54 -5.07
CA GLY A 245 -4.78 12.37 -5.91
C GLY A 245 -6.24 11.92 -5.92
N GLY A 246 -7.15 12.80 -6.36
CA GLY A 246 -8.51 12.39 -6.68
C GLY A 246 -8.59 11.64 -8.02
N GLN A 247 -9.77 11.13 -8.36
CA GLN A 247 -10.02 10.44 -9.63
C GLN A 247 -9.13 9.20 -9.75
N TRP A 248 -9.25 8.29 -8.79
CA TRP A 248 -8.39 7.11 -8.65
C TRP A 248 -6.90 7.45 -8.60
N SER A 249 -6.53 8.42 -7.76
CA SER A 249 -5.15 8.88 -7.66
C SER A 249 -4.57 9.43 -8.98
N SER A 250 -5.37 9.66 -10.02
CA SER A 250 -4.83 10.13 -11.30
C SER A 250 -4.67 11.64 -11.36
N SER A 251 -5.27 12.41 -10.43
CA SER A 251 -5.45 13.86 -10.52
C SER A 251 -5.04 14.63 -9.26
N PHE A 252 -4.23 15.68 -9.43
CA PHE A 252 -3.84 16.62 -8.37
C PHE A 252 -4.56 17.97 -8.44
N ALA A 253 -5.62 18.08 -9.25
CA ALA A 253 -6.31 19.34 -9.51
C ALA A 253 -6.97 19.98 -8.26
N MET A 254 -7.15 19.20 -7.19
CA MET A 254 -7.71 19.64 -5.91
C MET A 254 -6.67 20.15 -4.91
N PHE A 255 -5.38 20.00 -5.20
CA PHE A 255 -4.31 20.39 -4.29
C PHE A 255 -3.79 21.79 -4.59
N GLY A 256 -3.46 22.51 -3.53
CA GLY A 256 -2.71 23.75 -3.55
C GLY A 256 -1.23 23.56 -3.18
N PRO A 257 -0.55 24.63 -2.71
CA PRO A 257 0.78 24.52 -2.11
C PRO A 257 0.80 23.52 -0.95
N PRO A 258 1.94 22.86 -0.68
CA PRO A 258 2.09 21.97 0.47
C PRO A 258 1.73 22.71 1.76
N PHE A 259 0.89 22.09 2.58
CA PHE A 259 0.33 22.70 3.79
C PHE A 259 1.06 22.27 5.08
N ALA A 260 2.03 21.37 4.97
CA ALA A 260 2.84 20.87 6.07
C ALA A 260 4.20 20.39 5.53
N ASP A 261 5.15 20.19 6.45
CA ASP A 261 6.43 19.56 6.14
C ASP A 261 6.29 18.03 5.95
N ASN A 262 7.27 17.44 5.27
CA ASN A 262 7.34 16.00 4.96
C ASN A 262 6.08 15.46 4.27
N LEU A 263 5.53 16.24 3.32
CA LEU A 263 4.47 15.80 2.42
C LEU A 263 5.06 15.26 1.11
N ALA A 264 4.44 14.20 0.61
CA ALA A 264 4.68 13.64 -0.71
C ALA A 264 3.35 13.41 -1.43
N TYR A 265 3.36 13.41 -2.77
CA TYR A 265 2.15 13.26 -3.57
C TYR A 265 2.21 11.96 -4.35
N THR A 266 1.21 11.10 -4.14
CA THR A 266 1.15 9.80 -4.79
C THR A 266 0.07 9.78 -5.87
N TYR A 267 0.42 9.22 -7.02
CA TYR A 267 -0.51 9.01 -8.12
C TYR A 267 -0.42 7.58 -8.64
N HIS A 268 -1.51 7.12 -9.24
CA HIS A 268 -1.60 5.80 -9.84
C HIS A 268 -1.72 5.94 -11.35
N SER A 269 -1.11 5.01 -12.09
CA SER A 269 -1.20 5.01 -13.53
C SER A 269 -1.00 3.60 -14.09
N PHE A 270 -2.09 3.06 -14.62
CA PHE A 270 -2.11 1.77 -15.28
C PHE A 270 -2.28 1.97 -16.79
N TRP A 271 -1.49 1.22 -17.56
CA TRP A 271 -1.66 1.09 -19.02
C TRP A 271 -1.56 2.41 -19.81
N ALA A 272 -0.95 3.44 -19.22
CA ALA A 272 -0.65 4.69 -19.88
C ALA A 272 0.49 4.55 -20.91
N SER A 273 0.64 5.55 -21.78
CA SER A 273 1.82 5.66 -22.64
C SER A 273 3.10 5.72 -21.80
N THR A 274 4.16 5.03 -22.21
CA THR A 274 5.49 5.08 -21.53
C THR A 274 6.31 6.33 -21.89
N ARG A 275 5.64 7.38 -22.35
CA ARG A 275 6.24 8.67 -22.75
C ARG A 275 5.92 9.75 -21.72
N ARG A 276 6.78 10.77 -21.67
CA ARG A 276 6.73 11.86 -20.67
C ARG A 276 5.41 12.62 -20.64
N ASP A 277 4.75 12.78 -21.78
CA ASP A 277 3.45 13.46 -21.91
C ASP A 277 2.36 12.82 -21.04
N SER A 278 2.42 11.50 -20.82
CA SER A 278 1.47 10.77 -19.97
C SER A 278 1.48 11.20 -18.50
N ILE A 279 2.61 11.73 -18.01
CA ILE A 279 2.80 12.16 -16.62
C ILE A 279 3.02 13.67 -16.48
N GLN A 280 2.90 14.43 -17.57
CA GLN A 280 3.26 15.85 -17.61
C GLN A 280 2.56 16.68 -16.53
N ARG A 281 1.26 16.44 -16.33
CA ARG A 281 0.46 17.11 -15.29
C ARG A 281 1.02 16.95 -13.88
N HIS A 282 1.57 15.78 -13.55
CA HIS A 282 2.16 15.51 -12.23
C HIS A 282 3.52 16.19 -12.11
N LEU A 283 4.33 16.16 -13.19
CA LEU A 283 5.60 16.87 -13.25
C LEU A 283 5.41 18.38 -13.07
N ASP A 284 4.40 18.96 -13.71
CA ASP A 284 4.08 20.39 -13.60
C ASP A 284 3.72 20.76 -12.16
N PHE A 285 2.92 19.92 -11.49
CA PHE A 285 2.59 20.08 -10.07
C PHE A 285 3.84 20.02 -9.18
N ALA A 286 4.67 18.98 -9.34
CA ALA A 286 5.91 18.81 -8.59
C ALA A 286 6.90 19.96 -8.82
N ASN A 287 6.98 20.47 -10.05
CA ASN A 287 7.80 21.63 -10.39
C ASN A 287 7.27 22.92 -9.76
N ARG A 288 5.96 23.14 -9.83
CA ARG A 288 5.29 24.33 -9.29
C ARG A 288 5.46 24.45 -7.79
N TYR A 289 5.35 23.34 -7.06
CA TYR A 289 5.35 23.34 -5.60
C TYR A 289 6.62 22.80 -4.96
N ASN A 290 7.58 22.33 -5.76
CA ASN A 290 8.84 21.75 -5.28
C ASN A 290 8.64 20.60 -4.28
N VAL A 291 7.82 19.63 -4.65
CA VAL A 291 7.41 18.48 -3.82
C VAL A 291 7.74 17.15 -4.52
N PRO A 292 8.02 16.07 -3.77
CA PRO A 292 8.34 14.78 -4.36
C PRO A 292 7.07 14.09 -4.88
N LEU A 293 7.25 13.31 -5.94
CA LEU A 293 6.22 12.42 -6.47
C LEU A 293 6.53 10.98 -6.10
N PHE A 294 5.48 10.19 -5.96
CA PHE A 294 5.54 8.74 -5.82
C PHE A 294 4.50 8.09 -6.75
N LEU A 295 4.92 7.12 -7.55
CA LEU A 295 4.00 6.29 -8.31
C LEU A 295 3.57 5.12 -7.42
N GLY A 296 2.46 5.28 -6.70
CA GLY A 296 2.01 4.31 -5.69
C GLY A 296 1.56 2.98 -6.25
N GLU A 297 0.99 2.99 -7.46
CA GLU A 297 0.55 1.79 -8.17
C GLU A 297 0.67 1.93 -9.69
N THR A 298 1.11 0.83 -10.29
CA THR A 298 1.24 0.64 -11.74
C THR A 298 1.51 -0.84 -12.04
N GLY A 299 1.34 -1.32 -13.27
CA GLY A 299 1.68 -2.69 -13.65
C GLY A 299 0.55 -3.40 -14.41
N GLU A 300 0.40 -4.70 -14.15
CA GLU A 300 -0.67 -5.55 -14.70
C GLU A 300 -0.80 -5.47 -16.24
N LEU A 301 0.33 -5.48 -16.98
CA LEU A 301 0.32 -5.47 -18.44
C LEU A 301 1.35 -6.40 -19.09
N THR A 302 2.50 -5.88 -19.53
CA THR A 302 3.57 -6.66 -20.15
C THR A 302 4.93 -6.23 -19.61
N ASP A 303 5.91 -7.13 -19.66
CA ASP A 303 7.28 -6.84 -19.22
C ASP A 303 7.87 -5.63 -19.97
N ALA A 304 7.66 -5.54 -21.28
CA ALA A 304 8.13 -4.39 -22.08
C ALA A 304 7.49 -3.06 -21.64
N TRP A 305 6.21 -3.08 -21.25
CA TRP A 305 5.55 -1.90 -20.73
C TRP A 305 6.05 -1.53 -19.34
N ASN A 306 6.19 -2.51 -18.43
CA ASN A 306 6.74 -2.31 -17.10
C ASN A 306 8.15 -1.68 -17.16
N GLU A 307 9.00 -2.19 -18.05
CA GLU A 307 10.34 -1.66 -18.27
C GLU A 307 10.31 -0.21 -18.76
N GLY A 308 9.50 0.08 -19.78
CA GLY A 308 9.35 1.43 -20.31
C GLY A 308 8.82 2.42 -19.28
N PHE A 309 7.80 2.02 -18.52
CA PHE A 309 7.19 2.88 -17.51
C PHE A 309 8.10 3.09 -16.31
N ARG A 310 8.77 2.05 -15.80
CA ARG A 310 9.82 2.19 -14.78
C ARG A 310 10.90 3.17 -15.23
N LYS A 311 11.48 2.96 -16.42
CA LYS A 311 12.56 3.81 -16.93
C LYS A 311 12.14 5.27 -17.05
N LEU A 312 10.89 5.53 -17.46
CA LEU A 312 10.33 6.88 -17.47
C LEU A 312 10.34 7.50 -16.07
N HIS A 313 9.86 6.78 -15.06
CA HIS A 313 9.77 7.30 -13.69
C HIS A 313 11.15 7.50 -13.07
N GLU A 314 12.07 6.54 -13.23
CA GLU A 314 13.45 6.66 -12.77
C GLU A 314 14.17 7.85 -13.44
N ALA A 315 13.97 8.07 -14.74
CA ALA A 315 14.54 9.22 -15.44
C ALA A 315 14.01 10.57 -14.94
N MET A 316 12.78 10.61 -14.42
CA MET A 316 12.17 11.81 -13.81
C MET A 316 12.43 11.91 -12.30
N GLY A 317 13.19 10.99 -11.71
CA GLY A 317 13.46 10.96 -10.26
C GLY A 317 12.25 10.57 -9.41
N ILE A 318 11.28 9.85 -9.99
CA ILE A 318 10.06 9.42 -9.31
C ILE A 318 10.23 7.97 -8.85
N GLY A 319 10.11 7.75 -7.54
CA GLY A 319 10.05 6.41 -6.96
C GLY A 319 8.72 5.73 -7.26
N TRP A 320 8.69 4.40 -7.22
CA TRP A 320 7.54 3.62 -7.67
C TRP A 320 7.23 2.43 -6.75
N ALA A 321 6.00 1.95 -6.78
CA ALA A 321 5.59 0.64 -6.27
C ALA A 321 4.67 -0.06 -7.26
N PHE A 322 5.11 -1.21 -7.80
CA PHE A 322 4.31 -1.95 -8.77
C PHE A 322 3.21 -2.77 -8.08
N TRP A 323 2.08 -2.92 -8.75
CA TRP A 323 0.95 -3.75 -8.39
C TRP A 323 1.01 -5.04 -9.24
N THR A 324 1.14 -6.23 -8.65
CA THR A 324 1.36 -6.50 -7.22
C THR A 324 2.39 -7.62 -6.98
N TYR A 325 2.78 -7.84 -5.72
CA TYR A 325 3.79 -8.84 -5.37
C TYR A 325 3.38 -10.27 -5.71
N LYS A 326 2.18 -10.68 -5.28
CA LYS A 326 1.71 -12.07 -5.36
C LYS A 326 0.26 -12.13 -5.80
N ASN A 327 -0.06 -13.02 -6.73
CA ASN A 327 -1.43 -13.23 -7.21
C ASN A 327 -1.62 -14.67 -7.72
N LEU A 328 -2.87 -15.17 -7.74
CA LEU A 328 -3.21 -16.48 -8.27
C LEU A 328 -2.98 -16.53 -9.77
N ASP A 329 -2.23 -17.54 -10.22
CA ASP A 329 -2.10 -17.98 -11.61
C ASP A 329 -2.10 -16.84 -12.62
N THR A 330 -1.03 -16.04 -12.57
CA THR A 330 -0.86 -14.89 -13.45
C THR A 330 0.60 -14.68 -13.83
N PRO A 331 0.88 -14.22 -15.06
CA PRO A 331 2.23 -13.77 -15.43
C PRO A 331 2.53 -12.34 -14.98
N SER A 332 1.53 -11.57 -14.51
CA SER A 332 1.61 -10.12 -14.30
C SER A 332 2.11 -9.68 -12.91
N THR A 333 2.68 -10.59 -12.11
CA THR A 333 3.18 -10.31 -10.76
C THR A 333 4.53 -10.97 -10.51
N VAL A 334 5.23 -10.56 -9.44
CA VAL A 334 6.54 -11.15 -9.08
C VAL A 334 6.41 -12.63 -8.73
N VAL A 335 5.36 -12.99 -7.98
CA VAL A 335 5.10 -14.34 -7.47
C VAL A 335 3.72 -14.81 -7.90
N SER A 336 3.67 -15.93 -8.62
CA SER A 336 2.42 -16.56 -9.04
C SER A 336 2.09 -17.75 -8.13
N ILE A 337 0.90 -17.74 -7.52
CA ILE A 337 0.37 -18.91 -6.80
C ILE A 337 -0.17 -19.89 -7.85
N ARG A 338 0.09 -21.18 -7.67
CA ARG A 338 -0.42 -22.22 -8.57
C ARG A 338 -1.94 -22.35 -8.44
N ARG A 339 -2.64 -22.44 -9.56
CA ARG A 339 -4.09 -22.66 -9.56
C ARG A 339 -4.40 -24.04 -8.97
N PRO A 340 -5.27 -24.14 -7.96
CA PRO A 340 -5.75 -25.42 -7.46
C PRO A 340 -6.56 -26.19 -8.51
N GLU A 341 -6.52 -27.52 -8.42
CA GLU A 341 -7.45 -28.39 -9.13
C GLU A 341 -8.89 -28.11 -8.66
N GLY A 342 -9.84 -28.06 -9.60
CA GLY A 342 -11.24 -27.73 -9.29
C GLY A 342 -11.52 -26.25 -9.00
N TRP A 343 -10.52 -25.35 -9.01
CA TRP A 343 -10.75 -23.93 -8.68
C TRP A 343 -11.77 -23.24 -9.59
N ASN A 344 -11.81 -23.61 -10.87
CA ASN A 344 -12.76 -23.05 -11.83
C ASN A 344 -14.23 -23.36 -11.45
N GLU A 345 -14.49 -24.44 -10.73
CA GLU A 345 -15.83 -24.75 -10.23
C GLU A 345 -16.25 -23.81 -9.10
N LEU A 346 -15.32 -23.45 -8.22
CA LEU A 346 -15.52 -22.48 -7.14
C LEU A 346 -15.78 -21.10 -7.72
N VAL A 347 -14.96 -20.70 -8.70
CA VAL A 347 -15.14 -19.44 -9.44
C VAL A 347 -16.51 -19.41 -10.13
N ALA A 348 -16.90 -20.47 -10.84
CA ALA A 348 -18.20 -20.54 -11.50
C ALA A 348 -19.37 -20.39 -10.51
N PHE A 349 -19.25 -20.95 -9.30
CA PHE A 349 -20.28 -20.79 -8.27
C PHE A 349 -20.27 -19.40 -7.64
N ALA A 350 -19.09 -18.87 -7.30
CA ALA A 350 -18.92 -17.54 -6.75
C ALA A 350 -19.50 -16.45 -7.67
N ASP A 351 -19.27 -16.59 -8.97
CA ASP A 351 -19.77 -15.71 -10.03
C ASP A 351 -21.23 -15.97 -10.43
N GLY A 352 -21.89 -16.98 -9.84
CA GLY A 352 -23.27 -17.34 -10.18
C GLY A 352 -23.46 -17.95 -11.58
N ARG A 353 -22.37 -18.35 -12.26
CA ARG A 353 -22.40 -19.08 -13.54
C ARG A 353 -22.96 -20.50 -13.38
N ARG A 354 -22.87 -21.06 -12.18
CA ARG A 354 -23.59 -22.27 -11.74
C ARG A 354 -24.41 -21.98 -10.49
N ARG A 355 -25.52 -22.70 -10.31
CA ARG A 355 -26.43 -22.54 -9.17
C ARG A 355 -26.19 -23.59 -8.09
N ASP A 356 -25.86 -24.80 -8.50
CA ASP A 356 -25.50 -25.90 -7.62
C ASP A 356 -24.12 -25.67 -7.03
N LYS A 357 -24.00 -25.89 -5.72
CA LYS A 357 -22.74 -25.81 -5.02
C LYS A 357 -21.81 -26.95 -5.49
N PRO A 358 -20.51 -26.70 -5.73
CA PRO A 358 -19.56 -27.77 -6.02
C PRO A 358 -19.59 -28.85 -4.93
N ALA A 359 -19.24 -30.08 -5.29
CA ALA A 359 -19.20 -31.18 -4.33
C ALA A 359 -18.33 -30.81 -3.11
N PRO A 360 -18.72 -31.19 -1.87
CA PRO A 360 -17.97 -30.84 -0.67
C PRO A 360 -16.49 -31.25 -0.74
N GLU A 361 -16.19 -32.39 -1.36
CA GLU A 361 -14.85 -32.94 -1.51
C GLU A 361 -14.00 -32.11 -2.48
N VAL A 362 -14.58 -31.72 -3.62
CA VAL A 362 -13.94 -30.81 -4.60
C VAL A 362 -13.65 -29.46 -3.95
N THR A 363 -14.64 -28.94 -3.20
CA THR A 363 -14.50 -27.65 -2.51
C THR A 363 -13.40 -27.68 -1.45
N ALA A 364 -13.40 -28.71 -0.60
CA ALA A 364 -12.37 -28.85 0.44
C ALA A 364 -10.97 -29.01 -0.18
N HIS A 365 -10.84 -29.88 -1.20
CA HIS A 365 -9.57 -30.11 -1.88
C HIS A 365 -9.00 -28.84 -2.51
N ALA A 366 -9.82 -28.10 -3.27
CA ALA A 366 -9.39 -26.87 -3.94
C ALA A 366 -8.94 -25.79 -2.93
N ILE A 367 -9.64 -25.66 -1.81
CA ILE A 367 -9.32 -24.70 -0.75
C ILE A 367 -8.02 -25.07 -0.03
N ASP A 368 -7.87 -26.33 0.36
CA ASP A 368 -6.67 -26.78 1.06
C ASP A 368 -5.43 -26.65 0.16
N GLN A 369 -5.56 -27.06 -1.11
CA GLN A 369 -4.48 -26.90 -2.08
C GLN A 369 -4.14 -25.43 -2.34
N TYR A 370 -5.12 -24.53 -2.36
CA TYR A 370 -4.86 -23.09 -2.46
C TYR A 370 -4.03 -22.58 -1.28
N LEU A 371 -4.47 -22.87 -0.05
CA LEU A 371 -3.81 -22.44 1.17
C LEU A 371 -2.41 -23.06 1.32
N ASP A 372 -2.23 -24.31 0.89
CA ASP A 372 -0.93 -25.01 0.85
C ASP A 372 0.03 -24.44 -0.21
N SER A 373 -0.49 -23.74 -1.21
CA SER A 373 0.29 -23.12 -2.29
C SER A 373 0.67 -21.66 -2.01
N LEU A 374 0.17 -21.05 -0.92
CA LEU A 374 0.47 -19.66 -0.55
C LEU A 374 1.91 -19.40 -0.06
N PRO A 375 2.56 -20.31 0.71
CA PRO A 375 3.92 -20.08 1.19
C PRO A 375 4.88 -19.83 0.03
N PHE A 376 5.79 -18.86 0.18
CA PHE A 376 6.75 -18.46 -0.87
C PHE A 376 7.42 -19.65 -1.59
N SER A 377 7.85 -20.67 -0.84
CA SER A 377 8.53 -21.86 -1.36
C SER A 377 7.68 -22.76 -2.27
N LYS A 378 6.37 -22.51 -2.37
CA LYS A 378 5.42 -23.25 -3.21
C LYS A 378 4.96 -22.47 -4.43
N CYS A 379 5.28 -21.20 -4.51
CA CYS A 379 4.90 -20.32 -5.61
C CYS A 379 5.94 -20.35 -6.74
N ASP A 380 5.53 -19.90 -7.92
CA ASP A 380 6.41 -19.73 -9.08
C ASP A 380 6.88 -18.28 -9.17
N ILE A 381 8.19 -18.06 -9.25
CA ILE A 381 8.80 -16.73 -9.39
C ILE A 381 8.82 -16.33 -10.86
N ARG A 382 8.38 -15.11 -11.17
CA ARG A 382 8.46 -14.53 -12.52
C ARG A 382 9.72 -13.68 -12.67
N TRP A 383 10.82 -14.34 -13.03
CA TRP A 383 12.11 -13.67 -13.21
C TRP A 383 12.12 -12.60 -14.31
N SER A 384 11.36 -12.79 -15.39
CA SER A 384 11.22 -11.78 -16.45
C SER A 384 10.52 -10.51 -15.96
N TYR A 385 9.56 -10.66 -15.05
CA TYR A 385 8.91 -9.53 -14.41
C TYR A 385 9.92 -8.71 -13.59
N LEU A 386 10.75 -9.38 -12.77
CA LEU A 386 11.82 -8.70 -12.03
C LEU A 386 12.84 -8.03 -12.96
N GLU A 387 13.22 -8.69 -14.05
CA GLU A 387 14.10 -8.11 -15.08
C GLU A 387 13.51 -6.84 -15.69
N SER A 388 12.20 -6.83 -15.99
CA SER A 388 11.51 -5.64 -16.49
C SER A 388 11.61 -4.45 -15.51
N LEU A 389 11.64 -4.76 -14.21
CA LEU A 389 11.83 -3.77 -13.14
C LEU A 389 13.30 -3.39 -12.92
N GLY A 390 14.24 -3.89 -13.73
CA GLY A 390 15.68 -3.65 -13.56
C GLY A 390 16.21 -4.23 -12.25
N LEU A 391 15.58 -5.31 -11.78
CA LEU A 391 15.90 -6.03 -10.55
C LEU A 391 16.53 -7.39 -10.87
N LYS A 392 16.82 -8.19 -9.84
CA LYS A 392 17.46 -9.51 -9.99
C LYS A 392 16.66 -10.41 -10.95
N SER A 393 17.29 -10.91 -12.01
CA SER A 393 16.64 -11.64 -13.11
C SER A 393 16.88 -13.16 -13.13
N SER A 394 17.53 -13.72 -12.11
CA SER A 394 17.75 -15.17 -11.97
C SER A 394 17.97 -15.54 -10.50
N PRO A 395 17.84 -16.83 -10.10
CA PRO A 395 17.95 -17.31 -8.71
C PRO A 395 19.17 -16.86 -7.91
#